data_AF-A0A6G1X8P6-F1
#
_entry.id   AF-A0A6G1X8P6-F1
#
_cell.length_a   1.000
_cell.length_b   1.000
_cell.length_c   1.000
_cell.angle_alpha   90.00
_cell.angle_beta   90.00
_cell.angle_gamma   90.00
#
_symmetry.space_group_name_H-M   'P 1'
#
loop_
_entity.id
_entity.type
_entity.pdbx_description
1 polymer ?
#
loop_
_entity_poly.entity_id
_entity_poly.type
_entity_poly.pdbx_seq_one_letter_code
_entity_poly.pdbx_strand_id
1 'polypeptide(L)'
;MITGCTQQENEQPPVEEDQEEVEQDEDNQENQPAQDNTLDKEEAEHLIQSFRDQLIQETDEHLKVKNFNNKEELVNQLTKLADPELAKEYVDLFYKEENGDLYIIPKGGPVLLNKDLPYELAKNEGGLYYITQNNETEAKGKYSLYILFNQSDGKWIIQDIKLDVEEQHDPEDIPDQKKEEPAEDVIYSKQQIEQKGHLLLVNKSHALPEDYVPEELVIPDVLFTFEEQLPKKQMQKEAARALEEMFQQAKAENINLYAVSGYRSYERQDQIFQYNVNQHGEEYANQFSARPGESEHQTGLTMDITSRSANFGLIQQFGETKEGKWVAENAHQYGFIVRYPENQEDITGYIYEPWHLRYIGKEAAKEVYKRKVTLEEFVNSMIPKG
;
A
#
# COMPACT_ATOMS: atom_id res chain seq x y z
N MET A 1 19.49 -103.55 25.58
CA MET A 1 18.03 -103.49 25.77
C MET A 1 17.69 -102.10 26.31
N ILE A 2 16.66 -101.46 25.74
CA ILE A 2 15.61 -100.70 26.44
C ILE A 2 16.07 -99.61 27.44
N THR A 3 15.86 -98.35 27.00
CA THR A 3 15.11 -97.26 27.67
C THR A 3 15.44 -96.82 29.11
N GLY A 4 15.69 -95.50 29.27
CA GLY A 4 14.89 -94.66 30.18
C GLY A 4 15.55 -93.99 31.40
N CYS A 5 15.43 -92.64 31.44
CA CYS A 5 15.30 -91.72 32.61
C CYS A 5 16.55 -91.57 33.54
N THR A 6 16.87 -90.44 34.21
CA THR A 6 16.27 -89.11 34.50
C THR A 6 17.36 -88.17 35.09
N GLN A 7 17.17 -86.84 34.94
CA GLN A 7 17.59 -85.67 35.77
C GLN A 7 18.88 -85.67 36.64
N GLN A 8 19.68 -84.59 36.56
CA GLN A 8 19.95 -83.66 37.68
C GLN A 8 20.84 -82.46 37.29
N GLU A 9 20.70 -81.40 38.09
CA GLU A 9 21.22 -80.03 38.03
C GLU A 9 22.74 -79.89 38.11
N ASN A 10 23.27 -78.72 37.68
CA ASN A 10 24.39 -78.06 38.36
C ASN A 10 24.49 -76.57 38.00
N GLU A 11 24.66 -75.75 39.03
CA GLU A 11 24.88 -74.30 39.01
C GLU A 11 26.38 -73.93 39.08
N GLN A 12 26.70 -72.74 38.51
CA GLN A 12 27.73 -71.74 38.90
C GLN A 12 29.23 -71.93 38.53
N PRO A 13 30.10 -70.87 38.50
CA PRO A 13 29.91 -69.41 38.35
C PRO A 13 31.03 -68.74 37.44
N PRO A 14 31.56 -67.49 37.66
CA PRO A 14 31.42 -66.34 36.74
C PRO A 14 32.74 -65.73 36.20
N VAL A 15 32.73 -64.89 35.16
CA VAL A 15 33.84 -63.94 34.88
C VAL A 15 33.35 -62.64 34.20
N GLU A 16 33.96 -61.56 34.70
CA GLU A 16 34.05 -60.11 34.46
C GLU A 16 33.76 -59.46 33.08
N GLU A 17 33.48 -58.16 33.20
CA GLU A 17 33.19 -57.11 32.22
C GLU A 17 34.32 -56.86 31.21
N ASP A 18 33.94 -56.52 29.97
CA ASP A 18 34.74 -55.66 29.09
C ASP A 18 33.82 -54.77 28.25
N GLN A 19 34.29 -53.55 28.00
CA GLN A 19 33.58 -52.38 27.49
C GLN A 19 33.36 -52.45 25.97
N GLU A 20 32.15 -52.15 25.49
CA GLU A 20 31.85 -51.99 24.05
C GLU A 20 32.15 -50.54 23.60
N GLU A 21 33.19 -50.38 22.77
CA GLU A 21 33.32 -49.28 21.80
C GLU A 21 32.52 -49.65 20.55
N VAL A 22 31.54 -48.82 20.18
CA VAL A 22 30.80 -48.96 18.91
C VAL A 22 31.31 -47.87 17.96
N GLU A 23 32.06 -48.31 16.95
CA GLU A 23 32.41 -47.50 15.78
C GLU A 23 31.19 -47.29 14.86
N GLN A 24 31.24 -46.14 14.19
CA GLN A 24 30.19 -45.52 13.37
C GLN A 24 29.99 -46.25 12.04
N ASP A 25 28.73 -46.48 11.66
CA ASP A 25 28.32 -46.58 10.25
C ASP A 25 27.23 -45.53 10.01
N GLU A 26 27.50 -44.66 9.03
CA GLU A 26 26.72 -43.49 8.66
C GLU A 26 25.33 -43.89 8.15
N ASP A 27 24.32 -43.59 8.98
CA ASP A 27 22.93 -43.88 8.66
C ASP A 27 22.41 -42.95 7.54
N ASN A 28 21.85 -43.62 6.55
CA ASN A 28 21.18 -43.15 5.35
C ASN A 28 20.01 -42.22 5.72
N GLN A 29 20.23 -40.90 5.74
CA GLN A 29 19.12 -39.94 5.76
C GLN A 29 18.45 -39.94 4.38
N GLU A 30 17.36 -40.71 4.28
CA GLU A 30 16.38 -40.56 3.22
C GLU A 30 15.92 -39.09 3.14
N ASN A 31 16.33 -38.44 2.05
CA ASN A 31 15.79 -37.17 1.57
C ASN A 31 14.27 -37.31 1.44
N GLN A 32 13.52 -36.85 2.45
CA GLN A 32 12.11 -36.56 2.26
C GLN A 32 12.00 -35.33 1.34
N PRO A 33 11.25 -35.40 0.23
CA PRO A 33 11.04 -34.23 -0.60
C PRO A 33 10.31 -33.16 0.23
N ALA A 34 10.79 -31.93 0.19
CA ALA A 34 10.10 -30.77 0.77
C ALA A 34 8.62 -30.81 0.33
N GLN A 35 7.70 -30.81 1.30
CA GLN A 35 6.27 -30.68 0.99
C GLN A 35 6.08 -29.42 0.16
N ASP A 36 5.50 -29.59 -1.03
CA ASP A 36 5.17 -28.50 -1.94
C ASP A 36 4.02 -27.69 -1.32
N ASN A 37 4.39 -26.74 -0.46
CA ASN A 37 3.48 -25.98 0.39
C ASN A 37 2.83 -24.87 -0.46
N THR A 38 1.93 -25.27 -1.35
CA THR A 38 1.20 -24.41 -2.28
C THR A 38 -0.14 -23.99 -1.67
N LEU A 39 -0.50 -22.71 -1.79
CA LEU A 39 -1.84 -22.24 -1.40
C LEU A 39 -2.80 -22.52 -2.55
N ASP A 40 -3.86 -23.27 -2.28
CA ASP A 40 -4.94 -23.47 -3.24
C ASP A 40 -6.14 -22.52 -3.01
N LYS A 41 -7.08 -22.52 -3.95
CA LYS A 41 -8.25 -21.63 -3.91
C LYS A 41 -9.18 -21.92 -2.73
N GLU A 42 -9.40 -23.19 -2.40
CA GLU A 42 -10.31 -23.57 -1.31
C GLU A 42 -9.73 -23.16 0.05
N GLU A 43 -8.42 -23.36 0.23
CA GLU A 43 -7.71 -22.94 1.44
C GLU A 43 -7.71 -21.41 1.60
N ALA A 44 -7.43 -20.67 0.52
CA ALA A 44 -7.48 -19.21 0.52
C ALA A 44 -8.89 -18.67 0.85
N GLU A 45 -9.93 -19.21 0.21
CA GLU A 45 -11.33 -18.87 0.49
C GLU A 45 -11.70 -19.15 1.94
N HIS A 46 -11.34 -20.33 2.46
CA HIS A 46 -11.62 -20.72 3.83
C HIS A 46 -10.92 -19.81 4.84
N LEU A 47 -9.68 -19.42 4.56
CA LEU A 47 -8.91 -18.50 5.40
C LEU A 47 -9.56 -17.11 5.45
N ILE A 48 -9.96 -16.56 4.30
CA ILE A 48 -10.66 -15.27 4.22
C ILE A 48 -12.01 -15.33 4.92
N GLN A 49 -12.78 -16.40 4.72
CA GLN A 49 -14.07 -16.58 5.37
C GLN A 49 -13.92 -16.71 6.89
N SER A 50 -12.91 -17.48 7.35
CA SER A 50 -12.59 -17.61 8.78
C SER A 50 -12.22 -16.27 9.39
N PHE A 51 -11.44 -15.44 8.67
CA PHE A 51 -11.09 -14.10 9.12
C PHE A 51 -12.34 -13.22 9.24
N ARG A 52 -13.23 -13.25 8.24
CA ARG A 52 -14.51 -12.53 8.26
C ARG A 52 -15.38 -12.92 9.46
N ASP A 53 -15.55 -14.22 9.69
CA ASP A 53 -16.44 -14.74 10.73
C ASP A 53 -15.89 -14.47 12.14
N GLN A 54 -14.56 -14.43 12.29
CA GLN A 54 -13.94 -14.01 13.54
C GLN A 54 -13.90 -12.49 13.71
N LEU A 55 -13.90 -11.72 12.62
CA LEU A 55 -13.95 -10.27 12.69
C LEU A 55 -15.36 -9.77 13.02
N ILE A 56 -16.42 -10.39 12.50
CA ILE A 56 -17.81 -9.95 12.73
C ILE A 56 -18.37 -10.61 13.99
N GLN A 57 -18.49 -9.84 15.07
CA GLN A 57 -18.93 -10.34 16.36
C GLN A 57 -20.43 -10.20 16.61
N GLU A 58 -21.00 -11.14 17.37
CA GLU A 58 -22.35 -11.00 17.90
C GLU A 58 -22.45 -9.88 18.93
N THR A 59 -23.55 -9.14 18.87
CA THR A 59 -23.84 -8.05 19.80
C THR A 59 -25.20 -8.16 20.47
N ASP A 60 -25.38 -7.43 21.56
CA ASP A 60 -26.69 -7.16 22.17
C ASP A 60 -27.43 -6.00 21.47
N GLU A 61 -28.57 -5.60 22.03
CA GLU A 61 -29.40 -4.50 21.49
C GLU A 61 -28.71 -3.12 21.52
N HIS A 62 -27.58 -2.99 22.21
CA HIS A 62 -26.78 -1.77 22.34
C HIS A 62 -25.44 -1.86 21.60
N LEU A 63 -25.28 -2.84 20.70
CA LEU A 63 -24.06 -3.08 19.92
C LEU A 63 -22.85 -3.50 20.78
N LYS A 64 -23.06 -3.90 22.05
CA LYS A 64 -22.01 -4.42 22.90
C LYS A 64 -21.66 -5.84 22.45
N VAL A 65 -20.36 -6.10 22.26
CA VAL A 65 -19.84 -7.41 21.86
C VAL A 65 -20.02 -8.41 23.00
N LYS A 66 -20.53 -9.61 22.67
CA LYS A 66 -20.81 -10.64 23.68
C LYS A 66 -19.57 -11.45 24.09
N ASN A 67 -18.68 -11.73 23.14
CA ASN A 67 -17.65 -12.76 23.28
C ASN A 67 -16.25 -12.20 23.58
N PHE A 68 -16.09 -10.87 23.59
CA PHE A 68 -14.83 -10.17 23.76
C PHE A 68 -15.07 -8.90 24.59
N ASN A 69 -14.16 -8.59 25.51
CA ASN A 69 -14.30 -7.43 26.39
C ASN A 69 -13.54 -6.21 25.85
N ASN A 70 -12.50 -6.43 25.05
CA ASN A 70 -11.61 -5.39 24.54
C ASN A 70 -11.05 -5.77 23.15
N LYS A 71 -10.46 -4.79 22.48
CA LYS A 71 -9.83 -4.90 21.16
C LYS A 71 -8.65 -5.86 21.19
N GLU A 72 -7.84 -5.83 22.24
CA GLU A 72 -6.64 -6.67 22.34
C GLU A 72 -6.98 -8.17 22.25
N GLU A 73 -8.02 -8.61 22.97
CA GLU A 73 -8.50 -10.00 22.89
C GLU A 73 -8.95 -10.38 21.47
N LEU A 74 -9.64 -9.47 20.77
CA LEU A 74 -10.11 -9.71 19.41
C LEU A 74 -8.95 -9.70 18.39
N VAL A 75 -7.99 -8.79 18.54
CA VAL A 75 -6.76 -8.75 17.72
C VAL A 75 -5.99 -10.06 17.89
N ASN A 76 -5.75 -10.51 19.13
CA ASN A 76 -5.05 -11.76 19.43
C ASN A 76 -5.76 -13.00 18.86
N GLN A 77 -7.07 -12.93 18.68
CA GLN A 77 -7.82 -13.99 18.03
C GLN A 77 -7.62 -13.97 16.50
N LEU A 78 -7.66 -12.78 15.89
CA LEU A 78 -7.47 -12.58 14.45
C LEU A 78 -6.04 -12.80 13.98
N THR A 79 -5.02 -12.58 14.83
CA THR A 79 -3.60 -12.84 14.49
C THR A 79 -3.30 -14.32 14.20
N LYS A 80 -4.23 -15.23 14.53
CA LYS A 80 -4.15 -16.65 14.14
C LYS A 80 -4.44 -16.89 12.66
N LEU A 81 -5.03 -15.90 11.99
CA LEU A 81 -5.50 -15.96 10.60
C LEU A 81 -4.89 -14.87 9.72
N ALA A 82 -4.36 -13.81 10.32
CA ALA A 82 -3.88 -12.63 9.63
C ALA A 82 -2.63 -12.06 10.30
N ASP A 83 -1.91 -11.22 9.55
CA ASP A 83 -0.82 -10.42 10.09
C ASP A 83 -1.30 -9.57 11.29
N PRO A 84 -0.50 -9.43 12.36
CA PRO A 84 -0.89 -8.65 13.53
C PRO A 84 -1.28 -7.19 13.23
N GLU A 85 -0.63 -6.55 12.27
CA GLU A 85 -0.95 -5.17 11.88
C GLU A 85 -2.30 -5.11 11.16
N LEU A 86 -2.54 -6.03 10.22
CA LEU A 86 -3.81 -6.15 9.52
C LEU A 86 -4.98 -6.47 10.49
N ALA A 87 -4.75 -7.40 11.42
CA ALA A 87 -5.73 -7.74 12.46
C ALA A 87 -6.09 -6.52 13.31
N LYS A 88 -5.09 -5.74 13.73
CA LYS A 88 -5.29 -4.50 14.49
C LYS A 88 -6.05 -3.46 13.68
N GLU A 89 -5.69 -3.25 12.42
CA GLU A 89 -6.36 -2.29 11.53
C GLU A 89 -7.86 -2.60 11.43
N TYR A 90 -8.23 -3.84 11.14
CA TYR A 90 -9.63 -4.22 11.03
C TYR A 90 -10.38 -4.11 12.38
N VAL A 91 -9.74 -4.45 13.51
CA VAL A 91 -10.38 -4.27 14.82
C VAL A 91 -10.61 -2.79 15.12
N ASP A 92 -9.63 -1.93 14.86
CA ASP A 92 -9.76 -0.50 15.07
C ASP A 92 -10.81 0.15 14.16
N LEU A 93 -10.91 -0.38 12.95
CA LEU A 93 -11.84 0.08 11.93
C LEU A 93 -13.30 -0.25 12.30
N PHE A 94 -13.57 -1.37 12.96
CA PHE A 94 -14.92 -1.87 13.24
C PHE A 94 -15.38 -1.77 14.69
N TYR A 95 -14.46 -1.54 15.62
CA TYR A 95 -14.77 -1.57 17.05
C TYR A 95 -14.26 -0.33 17.79
N LYS A 96 -14.97 0.02 18.85
CA LYS A 96 -14.58 1.03 19.84
C LYS A 96 -14.69 0.44 21.24
N GLU A 97 -13.88 0.96 22.16
CA GLU A 97 -13.96 0.60 23.57
C GLU A 97 -14.55 1.76 24.36
N GLU A 98 -15.55 1.47 25.20
CA GLU A 98 -16.16 2.44 26.09
C GLU A 98 -16.42 1.80 27.44
N ASN A 99 -16.00 2.45 28.54
CA ASN A 99 -16.20 1.97 29.91
C ASN A 99 -15.71 0.53 30.19
N GLY A 100 -14.69 0.07 29.47
CA GLY A 100 -14.13 -1.29 29.62
C GLY A 100 -14.88 -2.39 28.85
N ASP A 101 -15.83 -2.01 28.00
CA ASP A 101 -16.57 -2.90 27.12
C ASP A 101 -16.26 -2.60 25.64
N LEU A 102 -16.36 -3.62 24.79
CA LEU A 102 -16.16 -3.54 23.35
C LEU A 102 -17.50 -3.35 22.62
N TYR A 103 -17.56 -2.41 21.69
CA TYR A 103 -18.74 -2.10 20.90
C TYR A 103 -18.45 -2.09 19.41
N ILE A 104 -19.40 -2.53 18.60
CA ILE A 104 -19.33 -2.37 17.14
C ILE A 104 -19.61 -0.91 16.76
N ILE A 105 -18.79 -0.37 15.86
CA ILE A 105 -19.04 0.90 15.17
C ILE A 105 -20.07 0.63 14.05
N PRO A 106 -21.26 1.26 14.08
CA PRO A 106 -22.27 1.03 13.04
C PRO A 106 -21.80 1.60 11.70
N LYS A 107 -21.32 0.72 10.82
CA LYS A 107 -20.86 1.04 9.47
C LYS A 107 -20.98 -0.17 8.54
N GLY A 108 -20.73 0.03 7.24
CA GLY A 108 -20.69 -1.06 6.27
C GLY A 108 -19.62 -2.10 6.63
N GLY A 109 -19.93 -3.38 6.40
CA GLY A 109 -19.05 -4.52 6.74
C GLY A 109 -17.70 -4.53 6.01
N PRO A 110 -16.78 -5.41 6.41
CA PRO A 110 -15.45 -5.51 5.82
C PRO A 110 -15.57 -5.87 4.34
N VAL A 111 -14.83 -5.16 3.50
CA VAL A 111 -14.67 -5.53 2.09
C VAL A 111 -13.64 -6.64 2.04
N LEU A 112 -14.10 -7.81 1.62
CA LEU A 112 -13.34 -9.06 1.52
C LEU A 112 -13.81 -9.78 0.25
N LEU A 113 -13.19 -10.93 -0.05
CA LEU A 113 -13.50 -11.72 -1.23
C LEU A 113 -15.01 -12.04 -1.32
N ASN A 114 -15.59 -11.73 -2.48
CA ASN A 114 -16.92 -12.18 -2.86
C ASN A 114 -16.81 -13.40 -3.76
N LYS A 115 -16.93 -14.62 -3.21
CA LYS A 115 -16.79 -15.86 -3.98
C LYS A 115 -17.77 -16.02 -5.15
N ASP A 116 -18.86 -15.24 -5.17
CA ASP A 116 -19.84 -15.30 -6.25
C ASP A 116 -19.40 -14.51 -7.50
N LEU A 117 -18.32 -13.73 -7.39
CA LEU A 117 -17.70 -12.99 -8.48
C LEU A 117 -16.40 -13.67 -8.96
N PRO A 118 -16.02 -13.51 -10.24
CA PRO A 118 -14.74 -13.99 -10.74
C PRO A 118 -13.58 -13.42 -9.93
N TYR A 119 -12.61 -14.27 -9.61
CA TYR A 119 -11.36 -13.86 -8.98
C TYR A 119 -10.22 -14.78 -9.42
N GLU A 120 -9.00 -14.26 -9.35
CA GLU A 120 -7.77 -14.99 -9.63
C GLU A 120 -7.01 -15.25 -8.33
N LEU A 121 -6.41 -16.43 -8.20
CA LEU A 121 -5.39 -16.73 -7.21
C LEU A 121 -4.10 -17.00 -7.99
N ALA A 122 -3.07 -16.22 -7.73
CA ALA A 122 -1.80 -16.31 -8.41
C ALA A 122 -0.64 -16.32 -7.40
N LYS A 123 0.54 -16.74 -7.87
CA LYS A 123 1.80 -16.73 -7.13
C LYS A 123 2.78 -15.85 -7.88
N ASN A 124 3.40 -14.88 -7.22
CA ASN A 124 4.40 -14.03 -7.86
C ASN A 124 5.77 -14.71 -7.95
N GLU A 125 6.72 -14.10 -8.66
CA GLU A 125 8.09 -14.62 -8.81
C GLU A 125 8.84 -14.73 -7.48
N GLY A 126 8.48 -13.90 -6.50
CA GLY A 126 8.98 -13.95 -5.12
C GLY A 126 8.35 -15.06 -4.26
N GLY A 127 7.42 -15.84 -4.82
CA GLY A 127 6.78 -16.97 -4.18
C GLY A 127 5.60 -16.63 -3.26
N LEU A 128 5.16 -15.37 -3.19
CA LEU A 128 3.99 -14.93 -2.44
C LEU A 128 2.70 -15.19 -3.22
N TYR A 129 1.67 -15.65 -2.52
CA TYR A 129 0.34 -15.85 -3.11
C TYR A 129 -0.53 -14.62 -2.91
N TYR A 130 -1.38 -14.34 -3.89
CA TYR A 130 -2.33 -13.25 -3.82
C TYR A 130 -3.62 -13.58 -4.58
N ILE A 131 -4.73 -13.06 -4.06
CA ILE A 131 -6.02 -13.02 -4.75
C ILE A 131 -6.23 -11.63 -5.34
N THR A 132 -6.79 -11.60 -6.56
CA THR A 132 -7.29 -10.38 -7.21
C THR A 132 -8.76 -10.54 -7.55
N GLN A 133 -9.58 -9.55 -7.19
CA GLN A 133 -11.00 -9.51 -7.54
C GLN A 133 -11.47 -8.09 -7.89
N ASN A 134 -12.02 -7.93 -9.08
CA ASN A 134 -12.63 -6.67 -9.51
C ASN A 134 -14.10 -6.63 -9.06
N ASN A 135 -14.49 -5.53 -8.44
CA ASN A 135 -15.80 -5.33 -7.84
C ASN A 135 -16.38 -3.99 -8.28
N GLU A 136 -17.71 -3.86 -8.20
CA GLU A 136 -18.41 -2.60 -8.41
C GLU A 136 -19.56 -2.50 -7.40
N THR A 137 -19.65 -1.37 -6.69
CA THR A 137 -20.76 -1.11 -5.76
C THR A 137 -21.23 0.33 -5.88
N GLU A 138 -22.52 0.59 -5.63
CA GLU A 138 -23.05 1.95 -5.60
C GLU A 138 -22.32 2.86 -4.61
N ALA A 139 -21.81 2.30 -3.50
CA ALA A 139 -21.18 3.06 -2.42
C ALA A 139 -19.68 3.37 -2.65
N LYS A 140 -18.95 2.53 -3.39
CA LYS A 140 -17.50 2.68 -3.61
C LYS A 140 -17.10 2.85 -5.09
N GLY A 141 -18.06 2.73 -6.01
CA GLY A 141 -17.78 2.57 -7.43
C GLY A 141 -17.04 1.26 -7.73
N LYS A 142 -16.28 1.26 -8.82
CA LYS A 142 -15.38 0.17 -9.18
C LYS A 142 -14.16 0.17 -8.27
N TYR A 143 -13.78 -1.01 -7.82
CA TYR A 143 -12.57 -1.19 -7.03
C TYR A 143 -12.05 -2.60 -7.21
N SER A 144 -10.75 -2.73 -7.10
CA SER A 144 -10.06 -4.00 -7.18
C SER A 144 -9.57 -4.38 -5.79
N LEU A 145 -9.85 -5.62 -5.40
CA LEU A 145 -9.52 -6.19 -4.11
C LEU A 145 -8.31 -7.10 -4.25
N TYR A 146 -7.31 -6.88 -3.41
CA TYR A 146 -6.09 -7.66 -3.33
C TYR A 146 -5.95 -8.24 -1.95
N ILE A 147 -5.79 -9.55 -1.88
CA ILE A 147 -5.57 -10.26 -0.61
C ILE A 147 -4.25 -10.98 -0.76
N LEU A 148 -3.24 -10.53 -0.01
CA LEU A 148 -1.91 -11.14 -0.01
C LEU A 148 -1.84 -12.19 1.10
N PHE A 149 -1.16 -13.29 0.81
CA PHE A 149 -0.97 -14.39 1.75
C PHE A 149 0.51 -14.62 2.00
N ASN A 150 0.82 -15.00 3.23
CA ASN A 150 2.17 -15.36 3.66
C ASN A 150 2.12 -16.60 4.54
N GLN A 151 3.25 -17.29 4.70
CA GLN A 151 3.39 -18.39 5.64
C GLN A 151 4.00 -17.92 6.95
N SER A 152 3.34 -18.27 8.06
CA SER A 152 3.86 -18.10 9.41
C SER A 152 3.71 -19.42 10.17
N ASP A 153 4.79 -19.91 10.79
CA ASP A 153 4.81 -21.18 11.53
C ASP A 153 4.23 -22.39 10.75
N GLY A 154 4.50 -22.44 9.45
CA GLY A 154 4.03 -23.51 8.56
C GLY A 154 2.54 -23.44 8.21
N LYS A 155 1.85 -22.32 8.49
CA LYS A 155 0.45 -22.09 8.13
C LYS A 155 0.30 -20.83 7.28
N TRP A 156 -0.68 -20.83 6.39
CA TRP A 156 -1.06 -19.64 5.64
C TRP A 156 -1.81 -18.66 6.54
N ILE A 157 -1.45 -17.38 6.40
CA ILE A 157 -2.13 -16.24 7.00
C ILE A 157 -2.39 -15.19 5.93
N ILE A 158 -3.38 -14.33 6.18
CA ILE A 158 -3.63 -13.14 5.37
C ILE A 158 -2.58 -12.10 5.76
N GLN A 159 -1.66 -11.80 4.87
CA GLN A 159 -0.61 -10.82 5.10
C GLN A 159 -1.15 -9.39 5.03
N ASP A 160 -1.99 -9.11 4.03
CA ASP A 160 -2.44 -7.76 3.73
C ASP A 160 -3.74 -7.82 2.89
N ILE A 161 -4.59 -6.81 3.03
CA ILE A 161 -5.80 -6.64 2.22
C ILE A 161 -5.81 -5.22 1.69
N LYS A 162 -5.60 -5.07 0.39
CA LYS A 162 -5.61 -3.77 -0.28
C LYS A 162 -6.87 -3.61 -1.09
N LEU A 163 -7.48 -2.46 -0.90
CA LEU A 163 -8.49 -1.94 -1.80
C LEU A 163 -7.80 -0.92 -2.67
N ASP A 164 -7.68 -1.27 -3.94
CA ASP A 164 -7.41 -0.27 -4.95
C ASP A 164 -8.76 0.22 -5.44
N VAL A 165 -9.23 1.32 -4.85
CA VAL A 165 -10.36 2.03 -5.43
C VAL A 165 -9.77 2.62 -6.70
N GLU A 166 -10.25 2.18 -7.88
CA GLU A 166 -9.91 2.86 -9.13
C GLU A 166 -10.06 4.34 -8.83
N GLU A 167 -8.96 5.11 -8.94
CA GLU A 167 -9.04 6.57 -8.97
C GLU A 167 -10.17 6.85 -9.95
N GLN A 168 -11.31 7.36 -9.46
CA GLN A 168 -12.48 7.49 -10.31
C GLN A 168 -12.19 8.56 -11.33
N HIS A 169 -11.61 8.13 -12.42
CA HIS A 169 -11.70 8.74 -13.71
C HIS A 169 -12.99 8.16 -14.27
N ASP A 170 -13.98 9.01 -14.54
CA ASP A 170 -15.05 8.57 -15.41
C ASP A 170 -14.38 8.05 -16.69
N PRO A 171 -14.73 6.88 -17.25
CA PRO A 171 -14.22 6.50 -18.56
C PRO A 171 -14.53 7.54 -19.65
N GLU A 172 -15.49 8.45 -19.42
CA GLU A 172 -15.68 9.66 -20.24
C GLU A 172 -14.65 10.79 -19.98
N ASP A 173 -14.01 10.81 -18.81
CA ASP A 173 -12.99 11.79 -18.38
C ASP A 173 -11.56 11.41 -18.80
N ILE A 174 -11.33 10.17 -19.28
CA ILE A 174 -10.07 9.78 -19.93
C ILE A 174 -10.11 10.34 -21.35
N PRO A 175 -9.37 11.42 -21.67
CA PRO A 175 -9.37 11.95 -23.02
C PRO A 175 -8.79 10.89 -23.96
N ASP A 176 -9.24 10.87 -25.20
CA ASP A 176 -8.59 10.16 -26.31
C ASP A 176 -7.21 10.82 -26.54
N GLN A 177 -6.25 10.50 -25.67
CA GLN A 177 -4.91 11.07 -25.70
C GLN A 177 -4.30 10.70 -27.04
N LYS A 178 -3.94 11.71 -27.84
CA LYS A 178 -3.20 11.49 -29.08
C LYS A 178 -1.97 10.65 -28.74
N LYS A 179 -1.82 9.55 -29.47
CA LYS A 179 -0.60 8.74 -29.55
C LYS A 179 0.60 9.64 -29.83
N GLU A 180 1.29 10.09 -28.79
CA GLU A 180 2.68 10.44 -28.91
C GLU A 180 3.46 9.14 -28.91
N GLU A 181 4.24 8.90 -29.97
CA GLU A 181 5.23 7.84 -29.95
C GLU A 181 6.17 8.08 -28.75
N PRO A 182 6.54 7.04 -27.99
CA PRO A 182 7.38 7.24 -26.81
C PRO A 182 8.70 7.87 -27.26
N ALA A 183 8.92 9.12 -26.86
CA ALA A 183 10.26 9.70 -26.85
C ALA A 183 11.11 8.84 -25.92
N GLU A 184 12.38 8.59 -26.26
CA GLU A 184 13.29 7.87 -25.36
C GLU A 184 13.31 8.57 -23.98
N ASP A 185 12.98 7.83 -22.92
CA ASP A 185 12.88 8.35 -21.57
C ASP A 185 14.22 8.98 -21.14
N VAL A 186 14.21 10.27 -20.78
CA VAL A 186 15.39 10.93 -20.22
C VAL A 186 15.52 10.52 -18.77
N ILE A 187 16.39 9.55 -18.48
CA ILE A 187 16.74 9.18 -17.11
C ILE A 187 17.78 10.19 -16.57
N TYR A 188 17.43 10.91 -15.50
CA TYR A 188 18.35 11.87 -14.89
C TYR A 188 19.50 11.20 -14.15
N SER A 189 20.70 11.77 -14.27
CA SER A 189 21.78 11.48 -13.31
C SER A 189 21.54 12.18 -11.97
N LYS A 190 22.12 11.65 -10.89
CA LYS A 190 22.09 12.28 -9.55
C LYS A 190 22.54 13.75 -9.58
N GLN A 191 23.57 14.05 -10.38
CA GLN A 191 24.05 15.43 -10.56
C GLN A 191 22.98 16.34 -11.21
N GLN A 192 22.23 15.86 -12.20
CA GLN A 192 21.14 16.64 -12.82
C GLN A 192 19.99 16.85 -11.84
N ILE A 193 19.68 15.85 -11.01
CA ILE A 193 18.65 15.94 -9.96
C ILE A 193 19.03 17.05 -8.97
N GLU A 194 20.25 17.02 -8.44
CA GLU A 194 20.76 18.04 -7.53
C GLU A 194 20.76 19.45 -8.15
N GLN A 195 21.19 19.58 -9.41
CA GLN A 195 21.22 20.86 -10.10
C GLN A 195 19.83 21.47 -10.35
N LYS A 196 18.84 20.63 -10.65
CA LYS A 196 17.46 21.09 -10.89
C LYS A 196 16.72 21.39 -9.58
N GLY A 197 17.09 20.74 -8.48
CA GLY A 197 16.49 20.97 -7.16
C GLY A 197 14.97 20.83 -7.20
N HIS A 198 14.25 21.78 -6.61
CA HIS A 198 12.78 21.73 -6.55
C HIS A 198 12.09 21.87 -7.92
N LEU A 199 12.79 22.37 -8.94
CA LEU A 199 12.28 22.51 -10.31
C LEU A 199 12.53 21.26 -11.18
N LEU A 200 12.90 20.15 -10.56
CA LEU A 200 13.03 18.87 -11.24
C LEU A 200 11.71 18.46 -11.90
N LEU A 201 11.70 18.39 -13.23
CA LEU A 201 10.55 17.93 -13.99
C LEU A 201 10.60 16.41 -14.11
N VAL A 202 9.71 15.70 -13.43
CA VAL A 202 9.55 14.23 -13.51
C VAL A 202 8.17 13.96 -14.11
N ASN A 203 8.12 13.23 -15.23
CA ASN A 203 6.90 12.90 -15.96
C ASN A 203 7.18 11.77 -16.96
N LYS A 204 6.22 11.48 -17.87
CA LYS A 204 6.29 10.44 -18.90
C LYS A 204 7.45 10.56 -19.92
N SER A 205 8.26 11.60 -19.83
CA SER A 205 9.44 11.82 -20.70
C SER A 205 10.74 12.02 -19.92
N HIS A 206 10.66 12.14 -18.58
CA HIS A 206 11.79 12.44 -17.70
C HIS A 206 11.68 11.60 -16.43
N ALA A 207 12.48 10.55 -16.36
CA ALA A 207 12.46 9.59 -15.26
C ALA A 207 13.61 9.80 -14.26
N LEU A 208 13.36 9.41 -13.02
CA LEU A 208 14.35 9.23 -11.98
C LEU A 208 15.03 7.86 -12.09
N PRO A 209 16.31 7.74 -11.68
CA PRO A 209 16.96 6.45 -11.51
C PRO A 209 16.20 5.54 -10.53
N GLU A 210 16.28 4.24 -10.78
CA GLU A 210 15.76 3.20 -9.89
C GLU A 210 16.28 3.32 -8.46
N ASP A 211 17.57 3.66 -8.30
CA ASP A 211 18.24 3.77 -7.01
C ASP A 211 18.12 5.16 -6.36
N TYR A 212 17.35 6.08 -6.96
CA TYR A 212 17.21 7.42 -6.41
C TYR A 212 16.26 7.44 -5.20
N VAL A 213 16.81 7.85 -4.07
CA VAL A 213 16.11 8.13 -2.82
C VAL A 213 16.58 9.51 -2.33
N PRO A 214 15.67 10.44 -1.97
CA PRO A 214 16.06 11.75 -1.41
C PRO A 214 16.83 11.60 -0.09
N GLU A 215 17.84 12.45 0.11
CA GLU A 215 18.74 12.33 1.27
C GLU A 215 18.07 12.63 2.63
N GLU A 216 17.14 13.59 2.67
CA GLU A 216 16.46 14.01 3.91
C GLU A 216 14.94 13.91 3.80
N LEU A 217 14.40 12.72 4.08
CA LEU A 217 12.97 12.48 4.22
C LEU A 217 12.52 12.58 5.68
N VAL A 218 11.48 13.38 5.94
CA VAL A 218 10.88 13.58 7.27
C VAL A 218 9.36 13.50 7.19
N ILE A 219 8.71 13.22 8.32
CA ILE A 219 7.26 13.25 8.43
C ILE A 219 6.84 14.67 8.84
N PRO A 220 6.02 15.38 8.04
CA PRO A 220 5.49 16.68 8.42
C PRO A 220 4.50 16.55 9.60
N ASP A 221 4.53 17.53 10.50
CA ASP A 221 3.57 17.63 11.62
C ASP A 221 2.21 18.17 11.16
N VAL A 222 1.49 17.31 10.42
CA VAL A 222 0.18 17.59 9.84
C VAL A 222 -0.81 16.47 10.16
N LEU A 223 -2.11 16.74 9.98
CA LEU A 223 -3.13 15.69 10.07
C LEU A 223 -2.98 14.74 8.88
N PHE A 224 -2.98 13.44 9.14
CA PHE A 224 -3.07 12.38 8.14
C PHE A 224 -4.42 11.68 8.23
N THR A 225 -4.83 10.99 7.16
CA THR A 225 -6.03 10.13 7.17
C THR A 225 -5.84 8.81 7.91
N PHE A 226 -4.63 8.55 8.42
CA PHE A 226 -4.17 7.32 9.06
C PHE A 226 -3.06 7.62 10.08
N GLU A 227 -2.83 6.74 11.06
CA GLU A 227 -1.92 7.02 12.20
C GLU A 227 -0.54 6.36 12.04
N GLU A 228 -0.46 5.27 11.28
CA GLU A 228 0.69 4.39 11.09
C GLU A 228 1.92 5.14 10.57
N GLN A 229 3.12 4.66 10.90
CA GLN A 229 4.39 5.28 10.48
C GLN A 229 4.88 4.70 9.16
N LEU A 230 4.21 5.07 8.06
CA LEU A 230 4.49 4.55 6.73
C LEU A 230 5.38 5.51 5.91
N PRO A 231 6.17 5.00 4.94
CA PRO A 231 6.99 5.86 4.05
C PRO A 231 6.18 6.94 3.33
N LYS A 232 4.91 6.66 3.00
CA LYS A 232 3.98 7.63 2.40
C LYS A 232 3.63 8.81 3.31
N LYS A 233 4.09 8.86 4.56
CA LYS A 233 4.01 10.08 5.39
C LYS A 233 5.18 11.01 5.15
N GLN A 234 6.24 10.54 4.52
CA GLN A 234 7.48 11.28 4.42
C GLN A 234 7.49 12.21 3.22
N MET A 235 8.22 13.31 3.34
CA MET A 235 8.56 14.23 2.25
C MET A 235 9.96 14.78 2.49
N GLN A 236 10.55 15.45 1.50
CA GLN A 236 11.75 16.24 1.72
C GLN A 236 11.48 17.31 2.79
N LYS A 237 12.44 17.52 3.68
CA LYS A 237 12.33 18.41 4.83
C LYS A 237 11.86 19.83 4.55
N GLU A 238 12.30 20.43 3.44
CA GLU A 238 11.86 21.78 3.08
C GLU A 238 10.38 21.79 2.66
N ALA A 239 9.96 20.82 1.85
CA ALA A 239 8.57 20.65 1.45
C ALA A 239 7.67 20.30 2.65
N ALA A 240 8.14 19.47 3.58
CA ALA A 240 7.44 19.13 4.82
C ALA A 240 7.14 20.38 5.66
N ARG A 241 8.14 21.25 5.89
CA ARG A 241 7.95 22.52 6.61
C ARG A 241 6.98 23.45 5.90
N ALA A 242 7.08 23.54 4.57
CA ALA A 242 6.13 24.33 3.78
C ALA A 242 4.70 23.79 3.90
N LEU A 243 4.53 22.47 3.95
CA LEU A 243 3.22 21.82 4.11
C LEU A 243 2.62 22.11 5.49
N GLU A 244 3.45 22.04 6.54
CA GLU A 244 3.08 22.41 7.91
C GLU A 244 2.59 23.88 7.98
N GLU A 245 3.33 24.82 7.39
CA GLU A 245 2.93 26.24 7.31
C GLU A 245 1.58 26.41 6.58
N MET A 246 1.39 25.70 5.47
CA MET A 246 0.15 25.74 4.69
C MET A 246 -1.04 25.20 5.49
N PHE A 247 -0.87 24.04 6.14
CA PHE A 247 -1.93 23.42 6.94
C PHE A 247 -2.25 24.24 8.19
N GLN A 248 -1.25 24.89 8.79
CA GLN A 248 -1.46 25.81 9.90
C GLN A 248 -2.31 27.01 9.49
N GLN A 249 -2.01 27.63 8.34
CA GLN A 249 -2.82 28.74 7.83
C GLN A 249 -4.23 28.29 7.45
N ALA A 250 -4.36 27.17 6.73
CA ALA A 250 -5.66 26.58 6.40
C ALA A 250 -6.52 26.42 7.66
N LYS A 251 -5.94 25.84 8.72
CA LYS A 251 -6.61 25.63 9.99
C LYS A 251 -7.02 26.95 10.66
N ALA A 252 -6.19 27.98 10.61
CA ALA A 252 -6.52 29.32 11.12
C ALA A 252 -7.74 29.94 10.39
N GLU A 253 -7.97 29.55 9.14
CA GLU A 253 -9.11 29.96 8.31
C GLU A 253 -10.29 28.97 8.36
N ASN A 254 -10.27 27.98 9.26
CA ASN A 254 -11.27 26.91 9.40
C ASN A 254 -11.38 25.99 8.16
N ILE A 255 -10.25 25.80 7.47
CA ILE A 255 -10.04 24.82 6.40
C ILE A 255 -9.25 23.64 7.00
N ASN A 256 -9.85 22.45 7.02
CA ASN A 256 -9.21 21.26 7.61
C ASN A 256 -8.75 20.32 6.50
N LEU A 257 -7.43 20.27 6.30
CA LEU A 257 -6.76 19.42 5.33
C LEU A 257 -6.16 18.18 6.00
N TYR A 258 -6.06 17.10 5.24
CA TYR A 258 -5.47 15.84 5.66
C TYR A 258 -4.49 15.36 4.59
N ALA A 259 -3.29 14.98 4.98
CA ALA A 259 -2.31 14.34 4.12
C ALA A 259 -2.64 12.85 3.91
N VAL A 260 -2.38 12.33 2.71
CA VAL A 260 -2.71 10.96 2.29
C VAL A 260 -1.48 10.21 1.80
N SER A 261 -0.68 10.82 0.92
CA SER A 261 0.42 10.11 0.24
C SER A 261 1.54 11.06 -0.21
N GLY A 262 2.69 10.95 0.46
CA GLY A 262 3.92 11.68 0.17
C GLY A 262 4.91 10.85 -0.64
N TYR A 263 6.07 10.56 -0.05
CA TYR A 263 7.14 9.80 -0.69
C TYR A 263 6.72 8.37 -1.05
N ARG A 264 7.14 7.94 -2.25
CA ARG A 264 6.95 6.59 -2.77
C ARG A 264 8.22 6.15 -3.47
N SER A 265 8.81 5.03 -3.06
CA SER A 265 10.02 4.51 -3.70
C SER A 265 9.75 4.05 -5.14
N TYR A 266 10.80 3.96 -5.95
CA TYR A 266 10.75 3.38 -7.29
C TYR A 266 10.11 1.99 -7.27
N GLU A 267 10.59 1.09 -6.40
CA GLU A 267 10.09 -0.28 -6.27
C GLU A 267 8.60 -0.31 -5.93
N ARG A 268 8.13 0.62 -5.07
CA ARG A 268 6.71 0.73 -4.77
C ARG A 268 5.90 1.22 -5.97
N GLN A 269 6.45 2.13 -6.76
CA GLN A 269 5.82 2.58 -8.01
C GLN A 269 5.80 1.47 -9.07
N ASP A 270 6.84 0.63 -9.17
CA ASP A 270 6.85 -0.55 -10.04
C ASP A 270 5.79 -1.56 -9.66
N GLN A 271 5.66 -1.86 -8.37
CA GLN A 271 4.57 -2.70 -7.90
C GLN A 271 3.18 -2.15 -8.28
N ILE A 272 2.98 -0.82 -8.25
CA ILE A 272 1.71 -0.18 -8.66
C ILE A 272 1.54 -0.21 -10.19
N PHE A 273 2.60 0.07 -10.94
CA PHE A 273 2.53 0.11 -12.40
C PHE A 273 2.32 -1.29 -12.99
N GLN A 274 3.13 -2.29 -12.59
CA GLN A 274 2.96 -3.68 -13.05
C GLN A 274 1.58 -4.22 -12.73
N TYR A 275 1.07 -3.86 -11.56
CA TYR A 275 -0.28 -4.14 -11.15
C TYR A 275 -1.30 -3.57 -12.15
N ASN A 276 -1.19 -2.29 -12.54
CA ASN A 276 -2.12 -1.64 -13.46
C ASN A 276 -2.01 -2.22 -14.88
N VAL A 277 -0.79 -2.52 -15.32
CA VAL A 277 -0.50 -3.22 -16.58
C VAL A 277 -1.20 -4.58 -16.62
N ASN A 278 -1.15 -5.34 -15.52
CA ASN A 278 -1.79 -6.64 -15.44
C ASN A 278 -3.33 -6.56 -15.47
N GLN A 279 -3.93 -5.48 -14.94
CA GLN A 279 -5.38 -5.32 -14.92
C GLN A 279 -5.95 -4.79 -16.24
N HIS A 280 -5.28 -3.85 -16.88
CA HIS A 280 -5.85 -3.09 -18.00
C HIS A 280 -5.04 -3.14 -19.30
N GLY A 281 -3.88 -3.79 -19.27
CA GLY A 281 -2.90 -3.73 -20.34
C GLY A 281 -2.03 -2.47 -20.25
N GLU A 282 -0.79 -2.58 -20.72
CA GLU A 282 0.23 -1.53 -20.56
C GLU A 282 -0.19 -0.19 -21.16
N GLU A 283 -0.79 -0.21 -22.35
CA GLU A 283 -1.20 1.02 -23.06
C GLU A 283 -2.23 1.82 -22.26
N TYR A 284 -3.15 1.17 -21.56
CA TYR A 284 -4.17 1.84 -20.75
C TYR A 284 -3.64 2.19 -19.35
N ALA A 285 -2.87 1.30 -18.72
CA ALA A 285 -2.22 1.56 -17.44
C ALA A 285 -1.35 2.83 -17.47
N ASN A 286 -0.63 3.05 -18.57
CA ASN A 286 0.23 4.21 -18.75
C ASN A 286 -0.53 5.54 -18.96
N GLN A 287 -1.87 5.51 -19.09
CA GLN A 287 -2.68 6.74 -19.21
C GLN A 287 -2.88 7.42 -17.85
N PHE A 288 -3.07 6.64 -16.78
CA PHE A 288 -3.39 7.14 -15.44
C PHE A 288 -2.34 6.77 -14.38
N SER A 289 -1.51 5.75 -14.61
CA SER A 289 -0.43 5.36 -13.69
C SER A 289 0.93 5.69 -14.27
N ALA A 290 1.73 6.47 -13.53
CA ALA A 290 3.13 6.72 -13.86
C ALA A 290 3.93 5.41 -13.91
N ARG A 291 4.86 5.28 -14.87
CA ARG A 291 5.87 4.20 -14.80
C ARG A 291 6.83 4.44 -13.64
N PRO A 292 7.58 3.41 -13.23
CA PRO A 292 8.64 3.56 -12.24
C PRO A 292 9.66 4.59 -12.70
N GLY A 293 10.06 5.50 -11.81
CA GLY A 293 10.93 6.63 -12.16
C GLY A 293 10.17 7.85 -12.69
N GLU A 294 8.97 7.71 -13.24
CA GLU A 294 8.16 8.82 -13.78
C GLU A 294 7.19 9.43 -12.77
N SER A 295 7.10 8.84 -11.58
CA SER A 295 6.23 9.33 -10.49
C SER A 295 6.90 10.42 -9.69
N GLU A 296 6.28 11.60 -9.60
CA GLU A 296 6.80 12.71 -8.79
C GLU A 296 6.86 12.37 -7.30
N HIS A 297 6.10 11.38 -6.81
CA HIS A 297 6.19 10.92 -5.42
C HIS A 297 7.59 10.42 -5.04
N GLN A 298 8.36 9.88 -5.99
CA GLN A 298 9.74 9.44 -5.74
C GLN A 298 10.68 10.61 -5.43
N THR A 299 10.34 11.83 -5.87
CA THR A 299 11.10 13.04 -5.51
C THR A 299 11.00 13.37 -4.02
N GLY A 300 9.95 12.91 -3.33
CA GLY A 300 9.61 13.38 -1.98
C GLY A 300 9.16 14.85 -1.93
N LEU A 301 8.93 15.50 -3.07
CA LEU A 301 8.44 16.88 -3.17
C LEU A 301 6.92 16.95 -3.38
N THR A 302 6.25 15.81 -3.38
CA THR A 302 4.81 15.68 -3.64
C THR A 302 4.06 15.22 -2.40
N MET A 303 2.86 15.76 -2.19
CA MET A 303 1.89 15.25 -1.21
C MET A 303 0.49 15.28 -1.79
N ASP A 304 -0.17 14.13 -1.78
CA ASP A 304 -1.61 14.03 -1.96
C ASP A 304 -2.32 14.44 -0.68
N ILE A 305 -3.29 15.34 -0.81
CA ILE A 305 -4.09 15.83 0.31
C ILE A 305 -5.59 15.69 0.05
N THR A 306 -6.37 15.70 1.12
CA THR A 306 -7.83 15.59 1.04
C THR A 306 -8.48 16.39 2.17
N SER A 307 -9.80 16.29 2.28
CA SER A 307 -10.58 16.86 3.36
C SER A 307 -11.70 15.90 3.78
N ARG A 308 -12.27 16.15 4.95
CA ARG A 308 -13.50 15.45 5.38
C ARG A 308 -14.65 15.69 4.38
N SER A 309 -14.72 16.86 3.74
CA SER A 309 -15.73 17.19 2.73
C SER A 309 -15.58 16.37 1.45
N ALA A 310 -14.38 15.91 1.12
CA ALA A 310 -14.12 14.94 0.06
C ALA A 310 -14.18 13.48 0.56
N ASN A 311 -14.73 13.26 1.77
CA ASN A 311 -14.81 11.95 2.42
C ASN A 311 -13.44 11.24 2.54
N PHE A 312 -12.37 12.03 2.68
CA PHE A 312 -10.97 11.59 2.67
C PHE A 312 -10.49 10.92 1.37
N GLY A 313 -11.24 11.05 0.27
CA GLY A 313 -10.87 10.53 -1.04
C GLY A 313 -9.89 11.44 -1.79
N LEU A 314 -9.09 10.82 -2.67
CA LEU A 314 -8.31 11.49 -3.72
C LEU A 314 -9.14 11.48 -5.00
N ILE A 315 -10.03 12.47 -5.13
CA ILE A 315 -11.05 12.53 -6.18
C ILE A 315 -11.19 13.96 -6.70
N GLN A 316 -11.61 14.13 -7.96
CA GLN A 316 -11.72 15.46 -8.57
C GLN A 316 -12.68 16.39 -7.81
N GLN A 317 -13.71 15.82 -7.19
CA GLN A 317 -14.68 16.57 -6.38
C GLN A 317 -14.03 17.24 -5.17
N PHE A 318 -12.81 16.85 -4.75
CA PHE A 318 -12.03 17.60 -3.78
C PHE A 318 -11.84 19.06 -4.21
N GLY A 319 -11.55 19.30 -5.50
CA GLY A 319 -11.40 20.65 -6.09
C GLY A 319 -12.65 21.53 -5.94
N GLU A 320 -13.83 20.91 -5.82
CA GLU A 320 -15.10 21.61 -5.65
C GLU A 320 -15.45 21.93 -4.19
N THR A 321 -14.79 21.26 -3.24
CA THR A 321 -14.95 21.55 -1.81
C THR A 321 -14.37 22.93 -1.45
N LYS A 322 -14.78 23.49 -0.31
CA LYS A 322 -14.16 24.73 0.19
C LYS A 322 -12.66 24.55 0.45
N GLU A 323 -12.24 23.34 0.84
CA GLU A 323 -10.84 23.00 1.09
C GLU A 323 -10.01 22.96 -0.19
N GLY A 324 -10.50 22.27 -1.23
CA GLY A 324 -9.82 22.23 -2.53
C GLY A 324 -9.74 23.60 -3.20
N LYS A 325 -10.82 24.40 -3.13
CA LYS A 325 -10.81 25.80 -3.61
C LYS A 325 -9.78 26.65 -2.87
N TRP A 326 -9.72 26.53 -1.54
CA TRP A 326 -8.73 27.22 -0.74
C TRP A 326 -7.29 26.81 -1.13
N VAL A 327 -7.05 25.51 -1.33
CA VAL A 327 -5.76 24.98 -1.77
C VAL A 327 -5.37 25.56 -3.13
N ALA A 328 -6.26 25.52 -4.12
CA ALA A 328 -6.02 26.07 -5.44
C ALA A 328 -5.65 27.57 -5.39
N GLU A 329 -6.27 28.33 -4.48
CA GLU A 329 -6.03 29.76 -4.32
C GLU A 329 -4.79 30.10 -3.47
N ASN A 330 -4.31 29.20 -2.59
CA ASN A 330 -3.33 29.56 -1.56
C ASN A 330 -2.05 28.72 -1.56
N ALA A 331 -2.05 27.50 -2.11
CA ALA A 331 -0.90 26.59 -2.06
C ALA A 331 0.41 27.23 -2.56
N HIS A 332 0.32 28.08 -3.58
CA HIS A 332 1.46 28.77 -4.18
C HIS A 332 2.20 29.71 -3.22
N GLN A 333 1.53 30.25 -2.20
CA GLN A 333 2.15 31.09 -1.18
C GLN A 333 3.15 30.31 -0.32
N TYR A 334 2.97 29.00 -0.24
CA TYR A 334 3.80 28.08 0.53
C TYR A 334 4.82 27.33 -0.33
N GLY A 335 4.77 27.51 -1.66
CA GLY A 335 5.70 26.84 -2.58
C GLY A 335 5.12 25.59 -3.25
N PHE A 336 3.83 25.33 -3.07
CA PHE A 336 3.12 24.23 -3.73
C PHE A 336 2.32 24.71 -4.94
N ILE A 337 2.22 23.86 -5.95
CA ILE A 337 1.27 24.01 -7.06
C ILE A 337 0.32 22.82 -7.07
N VAL A 338 -0.91 23.03 -7.54
CA VAL A 338 -1.75 21.92 -8.02
C VAL A 338 -1.09 21.42 -9.30
N ARG A 339 -0.49 20.24 -9.24
CA ARG A 339 0.46 19.77 -10.26
C ARG A 339 -0.20 19.48 -11.61
N TYR A 340 -1.42 18.97 -11.55
CA TYR A 340 -2.23 18.59 -12.70
C TYR A 340 -3.53 19.41 -12.68
N PRO A 341 -3.51 20.64 -13.22
CA PRO A 341 -4.68 21.51 -13.31
C PRO A 341 -5.64 21.06 -14.42
N GLU A 342 -6.90 21.48 -14.31
CA GLU A 342 -7.96 21.19 -15.28
C GLU A 342 -7.64 21.74 -16.69
N ASN A 343 -7.96 20.96 -17.73
CA ASN A 343 -7.75 21.31 -19.14
C ASN A 343 -6.27 21.48 -19.56
N GLN A 344 -5.34 20.79 -18.90
CA GLN A 344 -3.90 20.81 -19.19
C GLN A 344 -3.31 19.42 -19.43
N GLU A 345 -4.16 18.43 -19.66
CA GLU A 345 -3.83 17.01 -19.83
C GLU A 345 -2.92 16.79 -21.05
N ASP A 346 -3.14 17.56 -22.12
CA ASP A 346 -2.29 17.55 -23.33
C ASP A 346 -0.84 17.98 -23.05
N ILE A 347 -0.58 18.66 -21.92
CA ILE A 347 0.76 19.12 -21.54
C ILE A 347 1.36 18.21 -20.46
N THR A 348 0.57 17.88 -19.43
CA THR A 348 1.05 17.12 -18.27
C THR A 348 1.04 15.62 -18.50
N GLY A 349 0.16 15.13 -19.36
CA GLY A 349 -0.13 13.71 -19.55
C GLY A 349 -1.04 13.09 -18.49
N TYR A 350 -1.56 13.89 -17.55
CA TYR A 350 -2.41 13.46 -16.43
C TYR A 350 -3.68 14.30 -16.39
N ILE A 351 -4.79 13.68 -15.98
CA ILE A 351 -6.08 14.35 -15.76
C ILE A 351 -5.99 15.42 -14.68
N TYR A 352 -7.07 16.18 -14.49
CA TYR A 352 -7.20 17.06 -13.34
C TYR A 352 -7.09 16.31 -12.00
N GLU A 353 -6.09 16.66 -11.19
CA GLU A 353 -5.89 16.11 -9.84
C GLU A 353 -5.76 17.23 -8.79
N PRO A 354 -6.88 17.78 -8.29
CA PRO A 354 -6.85 18.87 -7.31
C PRO A 354 -6.18 18.51 -5.98
N TRP A 355 -6.03 17.22 -5.68
CA TRP A 355 -5.41 16.71 -4.46
C TRP A 355 -3.88 16.67 -4.53
N HIS A 356 -3.30 16.62 -5.74
CA HIS A 356 -1.89 16.33 -5.94
C HIS A 356 -1.05 17.62 -5.91
N LEU A 357 -0.37 17.84 -4.78
CA LEU A 357 0.44 19.04 -4.58
C LEU A 357 1.91 18.77 -4.79
N ARG A 358 2.53 19.59 -5.64
CA ARG A 358 3.96 19.54 -5.93
C ARG A 358 4.69 20.76 -5.38
N TYR A 359 5.68 20.55 -4.51
CA TYR A 359 6.58 21.60 -4.01
C TYR A 359 7.63 21.96 -5.05
N ILE A 360 7.70 23.25 -5.38
CA ILE A 360 8.68 23.82 -6.32
C ILE A 360 9.40 25.06 -5.75
N GLY A 361 9.16 25.37 -4.47
CA GLY A 361 9.65 26.57 -3.80
C GLY A 361 8.75 27.80 -3.98
N LYS A 362 8.71 28.67 -2.98
CA LYS A 362 7.77 29.81 -2.87
C LYS A 362 7.79 30.75 -4.07
N GLU A 363 8.98 31.13 -4.54
CA GLU A 363 9.07 32.11 -5.64
C GLU A 363 8.63 31.53 -6.99
N ALA A 364 9.01 30.28 -7.27
CA ALA A 364 8.59 29.58 -8.46
C ALA A 364 7.08 29.32 -8.47
N ALA A 365 6.53 28.81 -7.35
CA ALA A 365 5.10 28.52 -7.24
C ALA A 365 4.23 29.77 -7.43
N LYS A 366 4.63 30.92 -6.87
CA LYS A 366 3.95 32.20 -7.11
C LYS A 366 3.93 32.58 -8.59
N GLU A 367 5.05 32.42 -9.29
CA GLU A 367 5.13 32.79 -10.71
C GLU A 367 4.34 31.82 -11.59
N VAL A 368 4.38 30.51 -11.30
CA VAL A 368 3.54 29.49 -11.93
C VAL A 368 2.06 29.82 -11.76
N TYR A 369 1.63 30.09 -10.53
CA TYR A 369 0.25 30.46 -10.21
C TYR A 369 -0.20 31.73 -10.94
N LYS A 370 0.63 32.79 -10.91
CA LYS A 370 0.33 34.06 -11.58
C LYS A 370 0.21 33.91 -13.09
N ARG A 371 1.06 33.10 -13.70
CA ARG A 371 1.07 32.85 -15.15
C ARG A 371 0.02 31.83 -15.58
N LYS A 372 -0.53 31.04 -14.64
CA LYS A 372 -1.47 29.92 -14.90
C LYS A 372 -0.89 28.90 -15.90
N VAL A 373 0.37 28.54 -15.67
CA VAL A 373 1.11 27.58 -16.50
C VAL A 373 1.36 26.28 -15.74
N THR A 374 1.69 25.20 -16.44
CA THR A 374 2.14 23.95 -15.82
C THR A 374 3.63 24.04 -15.43
N LEU A 375 4.13 23.02 -14.71
CA LEU A 375 5.56 22.92 -14.40
C LEU A 375 6.39 22.73 -15.68
N GLU A 376 5.89 21.95 -16.63
CA GLU A 376 6.48 21.74 -17.97
C GLU A 376 6.70 23.08 -18.68
N GLU A 377 5.64 23.87 -18.83
CA GLU A 377 5.70 25.18 -19.48
C GLU A 377 6.62 26.15 -18.74
N PHE A 378 6.59 26.11 -17.41
CA PHE A 378 7.41 26.98 -16.58
C PHE A 378 8.91 26.67 -16.74
N VAL A 379 9.31 25.41 -16.58
CA VAL A 379 10.71 24.97 -16.74
C VAL A 379 11.19 25.21 -18.17
N ASN A 380 10.37 24.89 -19.18
CA ASN A 380 10.71 25.14 -20.57
C ASN A 380 10.89 26.64 -20.88
N SER A 381 10.13 27.52 -20.21
CA SER A 381 10.28 28.96 -20.38
C SER A 381 11.59 29.54 -19.78
N MET A 382 12.28 28.79 -18.92
CA MET A 382 13.58 29.19 -18.36
C MET A 382 14.76 28.86 -19.28
N ILE A 383 14.56 27.99 -20.27
CA ILE A 383 15.60 27.61 -21.23
C ILE A 383 15.75 28.78 -22.23
N PRO A 384 16.94 29.40 -22.34
CA PRO A 384 17.14 30.48 -23.30
C PRO A 384 16.82 30.01 -24.72
N LYS A 385 15.95 30.74 -25.43
CA LYS A 385 15.74 30.51 -26.87
C LYS A 385 17.00 31.01 -27.59
N GLY A 386 17.79 30.05 -28.08
CA GLY A 386 19.02 30.29 -28.86
C GLY A 386 18.76 30.93 -30.21
#